data_AF-A0A965A971-F1
#
_entry.id   AF-A0A965A971-F1
#
_cell.length_a   1.000
_cell.length_b   1.000
_cell.length_c   1.000
_cell.angle_alpha   90.00
_cell.angle_beta   90.00
_cell.angle_gamma   90.00
#
_symmetry.space_group_name_H-M   'P 1'
#
loop_
_entity.id
_entity.type
_entity.pdbx_description
1 polymer ?
#
loop_
_entity_poly.entity_id
_entity_poly.type
_entity_poly.pdbx_seq_one_letter_code
_entity_poly.pdbx_strand_id
1 'polypeptide(L)' 'ESLSVRPERVRLVDAKTARHSGRVESTTFHGSHVRYVVRLDDGQSIRVSRPHNPDGPLLSKKIVGIQFEEETNT' A
#
# COMPACT_ATOMS: atom_id res chain seq x y z
N GLU A 1 7.45 -18.43 8.15
CA GLU A 1 8.28 -17.71 7.17
C GLU A 1 7.61 -16.37 6.87
N SER A 2 8.28 -15.25 7.11
CA SER A 2 7.71 -13.92 6.84
C SER A 2 7.99 -13.55 5.38
N LEU A 3 6.96 -13.58 4.54
CA LEU A 3 7.00 -13.05 3.17
C LEU A 3 7.38 -11.57 3.23
N SER A 4 8.68 -11.27 3.10
CA SER A 4 9.18 -9.90 3.02
C SER A 4 8.97 -9.40 1.59
N VAL A 5 7.71 -9.10 1.25
CA VAL A 5 7.39 -8.40 0.02
C VAL A 5 8.08 -7.04 0.09
N ARG A 6 9.00 -6.80 -0.85
CA ARG A 6 9.69 -5.51 -0.94
C ARG A 6 8.64 -4.41 -1.17
N PRO A 7 8.60 -3.37 -0.32
CA PRO A 7 7.59 -2.31 -0.40
C PRO A 7 7.62 -1.53 -1.72
N GLU A 8 8.72 -1.65 -2.46
CA GLU A 8 8.98 -0.99 -3.75
C GLU A 8 8.20 -1.61 -4.92
N ARG A 9 7.62 -2.80 -4.73
CA ARG A 9 6.82 -3.52 -5.74
C ARG A 9 5.33 -3.59 -5.42
N VAL A 10 4.86 -2.68 -4.56
CA VAL A 10 3.47 -2.64 -4.13
C VAL A 10 2.87 -1.29 -4.46
N ARG A 11 1.71 -1.30 -5.11
CA ARG A 11 0.96 -0.07 -5.45
C ARG A 11 -0.41 -0.08 -4.79
N LEU A 12 -0.81 1.11 -4.32
CA LEU A 12 -2.18 1.36 -3.87
C LEU A 12 -3.06 1.66 -5.08
N VAL A 13 -4.12 0.89 -5.27
CA VAL A 13 -5.11 1.05 -6.34
C VAL A 13 -6.51 1.12 -5.73
N ASP A 14 -7.53 1.27 -6.58
CA ASP A 14 -8.91 1.22 -6.12
C ASP A 14 -9.24 -0.16 -5.53
N ALA A 15 -9.94 -0.17 -4.39
CA ALA A 15 -10.29 -1.42 -3.70
C ALA A 15 -11.20 -2.32 -4.53
N LYS A 16 -11.99 -1.77 -5.47
CA LYS A 16 -12.88 -2.55 -6.34
C LYS A 16 -12.15 -3.31 -7.44
N THR A 17 -10.96 -2.85 -7.82
CA THR A 17 -10.18 -3.42 -8.93
C THR A 17 -9.01 -4.28 -8.46
N ALA A 18 -8.73 -4.30 -7.15
CA ALA A 18 -7.60 -5.02 -6.61
C ALA A 18 -7.93 -6.45 -6.22
N ARG A 19 -6.94 -7.34 -6.38
CA ARG A 19 -7.01 -8.73 -5.91
C ARG A 19 -6.92 -8.82 -4.38
N HIS A 20 -6.19 -7.90 -3.77
CA HIS A 20 -6.07 -7.78 -2.33
C HIS A 20 -6.54 -6.39 -1.89
N SER A 21 -7.20 -6.29 -0.75
CA SER A 21 -7.61 -5.02 -0.18
C SER A 21 -7.27 -4.98 1.31
N GLY A 22 -7.05 -3.79 1.83
CA GLY A 22 -6.80 -3.60 3.25
C GLY A 22 -7.12 -2.20 3.72
N ARG A 23 -7.15 -2.04 5.03
CA ARG A 23 -7.42 -0.77 5.70
C ARG A 23 -6.11 -0.05 5.98
N VAL A 24 -6.02 1.22 5.60
CA VAL A 24 -4.90 2.07 5.99
C VAL A 24 -4.98 2.35 7.50
N GLU A 25 -4.04 1.81 8.27
CA GLU A 25 -3.95 2.04 9.72
C GLU A 25 -3.14 3.28 10.07
N SER A 26 -2.07 3.53 9.33
CA SER A 26 -1.17 4.65 9.60
C SER A 26 -0.67 5.30 8.32
N THR A 27 -0.38 6.59 8.41
CA THR A 27 0.16 7.42 7.34
C THR A 27 1.26 8.29 7.92
N THR A 28 2.47 8.15 7.40
CA THR A 28 3.65 8.89 7.84
C THR A 28 4.22 9.67 6.68
N PHE A 29 4.44 10.97 6.87
CA PHE A 29 5.03 11.84 5.87
C PHE A 29 6.55 11.91 6.05
N HIS A 30 7.27 11.75 4.94
CA HIS A 30 8.72 11.81 4.83
C HIS A 30 9.09 12.83 3.75
N GLY A 31 8.82 14.11 4.01
CA GLY A 31 9.11 15.20 3.07
C GLY A 31 8.44 15.00 1.71
N SER A 32 9.22 14.52 0.73
CA SER A 32 8.78 14.21 -0.64
C SER A 32 8.00 12.89 -0.79
N HIS A 33 7.92 12.07 0.25
CA HIS A 33 7.25 10.77 0.21
C HIS A 33 6.23 10.63 1.34
N VAL A 34 5.23 9.79 1.12
CA VAL A 34 4.27 9.37 2.13
C VAL A 34 4.31 7.85 2.23
N ARG A 35 4.33 7.35 3.45
CA ARG A 35 4.31 5.93 3.79
C ARG A 35 2.96 5.57 4.39
N TYR A 36 2.30 4.60 3.79
CA TYR A 36 1.07 4.01 4.28
C TYR A 36 1.36 2.64 4.90
N VAL A 37 0.76 2.38 6.06
CA VAL A 37 0.69 1.03 6.63
C VAL A 37 -0.72 0.52 6.41
N VAL A 38 -0.86 -0.54 5.64
CA VAL A 38 -2.14 -1.15 5.28
C VAL A 38 -2.24 -2.51 5.96
N ARG A 39 -3.30 -2.69 6.76
CA ARG A 39 -3.68 -3.98 7.34
C ARG A 39 -4.58 -4.71 6.36
N LEU A 40 -4.10 -5.83 5.84
CA LEU A 40 -4.90 -6.75 5.04
C LEU A 40 -5.88 -7.53 5.94
N ASP A 41 -6.90 -8.11 5.30
CA ASP A 41 -7.95 -8.88 5.98
C ASP A 41 -7.41 -10.14 6.68
N ASP A 42 -6.37 -10.75 6.10
CA ASP A 42 -5.65 -11.91 6.66
C ASP A 42 -4.76 -11.57 7.88
N GLY A 43 -4.78 -10.31 8.33
CA GLY A 43 -3.99 -9.83 9.45
C GLY A 43 -2.53 -9.53 9.09
N GLN A 44 -2.14 -9.57 7.83
CA GLN A 44 -0.83 -9.08 7.41
C GLN A 44 -0.81 -7.55 7.33
N SER A 45 0.36 -6.96 7.56
CA SER A 45 0.55 -5.51 7.45
C SER A 45 1.58 -5.21 6.36
N ILE A 46 1.18 -4.40 5.39
CA ILE A 46 2.02 -4.01 4.25
C ILE A 46 2.37 -2.53 4.38
N ARG A 47 3.63 -2.22 4.11
CA ARG A 47 4.13 -0.85 4.06
C ARG A 47 4.23 -0.45 2.60
N VAL A 48 3.58 0.65 2.22
CA VAL A 48 3.63 1.19 0.86
C VAL A 48 4.15 2.61 0.92
N SER A 49 5.24 2.89 0.21
CA SER A 49 5.78 4.25 0.10
C SER A 49 5.50 4.78 -1.30
N ARG A 50 4.94 5.98 -1.40
CA ARG A 50 4.73 6.66 -2.68
C ARG A 50 5.13 8.12 -2.58
N PRO A 51 5.38 8.81 -3.71
CA PRO A 51 5.58 10.25 -3.71
C PRO A 51 4.39 10.95 -3.02
N HIS A 52 4.70 11.89 -2.14
CA HIS A 52 3.71 12.73 -1.49
C HIS A 52 3.21 13.74 -2.52
N ASN A 53 1.92 13.67 -2.83
CA ASN A 53 1.25 14.68 -3.65
C ASN A 53 0.39 15.55 -2.71
N PRO A 54 0.75 16.83 -2.46
CA PRO A 54 0.02 17.70 -1.55
C PRO A 54 -1.41 17.98 -2.03
N ASP A 55 -1.65 17.95 -3.34
CA ASP A 55 -2.97 18.11 -3.95
C ASP A 55 -3.75 16.80 -4.10
N GLY A 56 -3.14 15.67 -3.70
CA GLY A 56 -3.74 14.35 -3.78
C GLY A 56 -4.63 14.01 -2.58
N PRO A 57 -5.64 13.13 -2.75
CA PRO A 57 -6.46 12.68 -1.64
C PRO A 57 -5.62 11.85 -0.66
N LEU A 58 -5.64 12.23 0.62
CA LEU A 58 -5.09 11.40 1.68
C LEU A 58 -5.90 10.11 1.80
N LEU A 59 -5.20 8.98 1.77
CA LEU A 59 -5.79 7.64 1.90
C LEU A 59 -5.90 7.18 3.36
N SER A 60 -5.55 8.04 4.31
CA SER A 60 -5.60 7.76 5.75
C SER A 60 -6.98 7.23 6.15
N LYS A 61 -7.02 6.07 6.83
CA LYS A 61 -8.24 5.38 7.28
C LYS A 61 -9.18 4.89 6.17
N LYS A 62 -8.81 4.97 4.89
CA LYS A 62 -9.58 4.39 3.78
C LYS A 62 -9.25 2.91 3.59
N ILE A 63 -10.18 2.18 3.00
CA ILE A 63 -9.91 0.87 2.40
C ILE A 63 -9.29 1.12 1.04
N VAL A 64 -8.16 0.48 0.79
CA VAL A 64 -7.39 0.61 -0.45
C VAL A 64 -7.16 -0.77 -1.05
N GLY A 65 -7.12 -0.81 -2.38
CA GLY A 65 -6.68 -1.98 -3.12
C GLY A 65 -5.15 -2.06 -3.10
N ILE A 66 -4.62 -3.28 -2.99
CA ILE A 66 -3.20 -3.59 -3.03
C ILE A 66 -2.95 -4.42 -4.28
N GLN A 67 -2.10 -3.88 -5.15
CA GLN A 67 -1.60 -4.58 -6.32
C GLN A 67 -0.11 -4.84 -6.12
N PHE A 68 0.25 -6.12 -6.09
CA PHE A 68 1.63 -6.56 -6.14
C PHE A 68 2.04 -6.58 -7.61
N GLU A 69 3.14 -5.91 -7.96
CA GLU A 69 3.82 -6.18 -9.22
C GLU A 69 4.42 -7.58 -9.08
N GLU A 70 3.73 -8.59 -9.61
CA GLU A 70 4.30 -9.92 -9.76
C GLU A 70 5.61 -9.76 -10.55
N GLU A 71 6.71 -10.23 -9.94
CA GLU A 71 7.94 -10.46 -10.69
C GLU A 71 7.56 -11.52 -11.73
N THR A 72 7.31 -11.11 -12.98
CA THR A 72 7.34 -12.02 -14.12
C THR A 72 8.74 -12.60 -14.16
N ASN A 73 8.93 -13.68 -13.40
CA ASN A 73 10.11 -14.51 -13.41
C ASN A 73 10.01 -15.29 -14.72
N THR A 74 10.65 -14.76 -15.76
CA THR A 74 10.84 -15.47 -17.04
C THR A 74 12.26 -16.00 -17.06
#